data_AF-A0A1C6CZ27-F1
#
_entry.id   AF-A0A1C6CZ27-F1
#
_cell.length_a   1.000
_cell.length_b   1.000
_cell.length_c   1.000
_cell.angle_alpha   90.00
_cell.angle_beta   90.00
_cell.angle_gamma   90.00
#
_symmetry.space_group_name_H-M   'P 1'
#
loop_
_entity.id
_entity.type
_entity.pdbx_description
1 polymer ?
#
loop_
_entity_poly.entity_id
_entity_poly.type
_entity_poly.pdbx_seq_one_letter_code
_entity_poly.pdbx_strand_id
1 'polypeptide(L)'
;MEGHQVDALLIRVIAQARAAGIPVPESIDPHVRLNTRAVARLGCCRPVSGGYIIEISARLLPAGEEAVAEVLAHEVLHTCRGCRNHGERWKGYAARMNARWGYHISRTGTWEAMGLPEQKPARYVLVCTRCGAEFVRARASSVVLHPERYRCRCGGQLALKQGDK
;
A
#
# COMPACT_ATOMS: atom_id res chain seq x y z
N MET A 1 -4.60 -16.93 -8.78
CA MET A 1 -3.20 -17.13 -8.41
C MET A 1 -3.12 -17.74 -7.02
N GLU A 2 -2.32 -18.78 -6.85
CA GLU A 2 -2.13 -19.53 -5.61
C GLU A 2 -0.82 -19.15 -4.90
N GLY A 3 -0.67 -19.54 -3.64
CA GLY A 3 0.49 -19.17 -2.81
C GLY A 3 1.85 -19.51 -3.44
N HIS A 4 2.01 -20.72 -3.96
CA HIS A 4 3.27 -21.16 -4.59
C HIS A 4 3.64 -20.32 -5.83
N GLN A 5 2.64 -19.79 -6.55
CA GLN A 5 2.87 -18.91 -7.69
C GLN A 5 3.39 -17.55 -7.21
N VAL A 6 2.87 -17.04 -6.08
CA VAL A 6 3.35 -15.79 -5.47
C VAL A 6 4.79 -15.93 -4.97
N ASP A 7 5.15 -17.08 -4.39
CA ASP A 7 6.53 -17.36 -3.96
C ASP A 7 7.49 -17.36 -5.16
N ALA A 8 7.08 -17.98 -6.28
CA ALA A 8 7.85 -17.96 -7.52
C ALA A 8 8.04 -16.52 -8.05
N LEU A 9 7.00 -15.67 -7.95
CA LEU A 9 7.11 -14.25 -8.30
C LEU A 9 8.09 -13.51 -7.40
N LEU A 10 8.08 -13.76 -6.08
CA LEU A 10 9.03 -13.15 -5.17
C LEU A 10 10.46 -13.49 -5.57
N ILE A 11 10.74 -14.77 -5.85
CA ILE A 11 12.07 -15.22 -6.30
C ILE A 11 12.49 -14.49 -7.58
N ARG A 12 11.57 -14.39 -8.56
CA ARG A 12 11.82 -13.65 -9.82
C ARG A 12 12.13 -12.17 -9.57
N VAL A 13 11.32 -11.51 -8.75
CA VAL A 13 11.49 -10.08 -8.41
C VAL A 13 12.82 -9.83 -7.68
N ILE A 14 13.21 -10.70 -6.75
CA ILE A 14 14.51 -10.61 -6.07
C ILE A 14 15.65 -10.76 -7.09
N ALA A 15 15.56 -11.73 -8.00
CA ALA A 15 16.56 -11.92 -9.05
C ALA A 15 16.66 -10.70 -9.98
N GLN A 16 15.53 -10.12 -10.38
CA GLN A 16 15.46 -8.90 -11.20
C GLN A 16 16.07 -7.68 -10.49
N ALA A 17 15.82 -7.52 -9.18
CA ALA A 17 16.40 -6.44 -8.39
C ALA A 17 17.92 -6.59 -8.26
N ARG A 18 18.41 -7.79 -7.97
CA ARG A 18 19.85 -8.08 -7.92
C ARG A 18 20.51 -7.86 -9.29
N ALA A 19 19.87 -8.31 -10.37
CA ALA A 19 20.35 -8.07 -11.73
C ALA A 19 20.42 -6.57 -12.07
N ALA A 20 19.57 -5.73 -11.47
CA ALA A 20 19.61 -4.27 -11.55
C ALA A 20 20.65 -3.61 -10.62
N GLY A 21 21.52 -4.39 -9.97
CA GLY A 21 22.56 -3.91 -9.06
C GLY A 21 22.02 -3.39 -7.73
N ILE A 22 20.84 -3.85 -7.31
CA ILE A 22 20.22 -3.48 -6.04
C ILE A 22 20.64 -4.51 -4.97
N PRO A 23 21.18 -4.06 -3.82
CA PRO A 23 21.74 -4.96 -2.80
C PRO A 23 20.63 -5.57 -1.92
N VAL A 24 19.76 -6.36 -2.52
CA VAL A 24 18.70 -7.10 -1.83
C VAL A 24 19.34 -8.22 -0.99
N PRO A 25 19.10 -8.27 0.34
CA PRO A 25 19.70 -9.27 1.22
C PRO A 25 19.26 -10.69 0.85
N GLU A 26 20.05 -11.70 1.25
CA GLU A 26 19.70 -13.12 1.10
C GLU A 26 18.69 -13.60 2.13
N SER A 27 18.58 -12.89 3.26
CA SER A 27 17.73 -13.23 4.39
C SER A 27 16.27 -12.80 4.22
N ILE A 28 15.69 -12.97 3.03
CA ILE A 28 14.24 -12.79 2.81
C ILE A 28 13.62 -14.18 2.83
N ASP A 29 12.58 -14.38 3.65
CA ASP A 29 11.78 -15.60 3.62
C ASP A 29 11.19 -15.78 2.21
N PRO A 30 11.50 -16.90 1.52
CA PRO A 30 11.02 -17.12 0.14
C PRO A 30 9.50 -17.36 0.08
N HIS A 31 8.83 -17.60 1.21
CA HIS A 31 7.39 -17.80 1.28
C HIS A 31 6.66 -16.50 1.62
N VAL A 32 5.88 -15.99 0.65
CA VAL A 32 5.09 -14.78 0.81
C VAL A 32 3.88 -15.06 1.70
N ARG A 33 3.71 -14.24 2.74
CA ARG A 33 2.51 -14.31 3.58
C ARG A 33 1.33 -13.68 2.88
N LEU A 34 0.26 -14.45 2.68
CA LEU A 34 -1.01 -13.94 2.16
C LEU A 34 -1.94 -13.53 3.31
N ASN A 35 -2.23 -12.23 3.42
CA ASN A 35 -3.10 -11.70 4.45
C ASN A 35 -4.51 -11.43 3.92
N THR A 36 -5.46 -12.24 4.34
CA THR A 36 -6.88 -12.15 3.93
C THR A 36 -7.61 -10.95 4.54
N ARG A 37 -7.06 -10.35 5.60
CA ARG A 37 -7.67 -9.23 6.35
C ARG A 37 -7.13 -7.86 5.94
N ALA A 38 -6.04 -7.81 5.17
CA ALA A 38 -5.43 -6.56 4.76
C ALA A 38 -6.28 -5.85 3.70
N VAL A 39 -6.99 -4.80 4.11
CA VAL A 39 -7.82 -3.96 3.22
C VAL A 39 -7.26 -2.56 3.00
N ALA A 40 -6.35 -2.10 3.88
CA ALA A 40 -5.81 -0.75 3.85
C ALA A 40 -4.43 -0.62 3.18
N ARG A 41 -3.82 -1.74 2.78
CA ARG A 41 -2.50 -1.81 2.17
C ARG A 41 -2.44 -2.99 1.21
N LEU A 42 -1.65 -2.85 0.15
CA LEU A 42 -1.41 -3.90 -0.84
C LEU A 42 -0.36 -4.90 -0.36
N GLY A 43 0.73 -4.39 0.23
CA GLY A 43 1.87 -5.16 0.72
C GLY A 43 2.43 -4.65 2.04
N CYS A 44 3.37 -5.41 2.61
CA CYS A 44 4.21 -5.02 3.74
C CYS A 44 5.45 -5.89 3.87
N CYS A 45 6.62 -5.26 3.87
CA CYS A 45 7.87 -5.82 4.37
C CYS A 45 7.90 -5.76 5.91
N ARG A 46 8.11 -6.92 6.56
CA ARG A 46 8.29 -7.01 8.02
C ARG A 46 9.71 -7.46 8.37
N PRO A 47 10.50 -6.64 9.09
CA PRO A 47 11.76 -7.09 9.65
C PRO A 47 11.50 -8.10 10.77
N VAL A 48 12.27 -9.18 10.79
CA VAL A 48 12.26 -10.22 11.84
C VAL A 48 13.68 -10.50 12.32
N SER A 49 13.82 -11.27 13.41
CA SER A 49 15.14 -11.74 13.83
C SER A 49 15.77 -12.53 12.68
N GLY A 50 16.93 -12.08 12.19
CA GLY A 50 17.66 -12.75 11.12
C GLY A 50 17.19 -12.46 9.70
N GLY A 51 16.24 -11.55 9.46
CA GLY A 51 15.83 -11.26 8.07
C GLY A 51 14.55 -10.46 7.88
N TYR A 52 13.85 -10.77 6.78
CA TYR A 52 12.62 -10.10 6.37
C TYR A 52 11.56 -11.09 5.90
N ILE A 53 10.31 -10.75 6.17
CA ILE A 53 9.14 -11.45 5.67
C ILE A 53 8.35 -10.49 4.80
N ILE A 54 8.01 -10.92 3.58
CA ILE A 54 7.14 -10.17 2.70
C ILE A 54 5.71 -10.68 2.87
N GLU A 55 4.78 -9.76 3.13
CA GLU A 55 3.34 -10.03 3.16
C GLU A 55 2.67 -9.23 2.04
N ILE A 56 1.70 -9.84 1.35
CA ILE A 56 0.75 -9.12 0.49
C ILE A 56 -0.68 -9.41 0.92
N SER A 57 -1.60 -8.52 0.58
CA SER A 57 -3.02 -8.79 0.76
C SER A 57 -3.48 -9.88 -0.22
N ALA A 58 -4.19 -10.88 0.28
CA ALA A 58 -4.78 -11.92 -0.59
C ALA A 58 -5.83 -11.33 -1.56
N ARG A 59 -6.33 -10.12 -1.29
CA ARG A 59 -7.27 -9.39 -2.17
C ARG A 59 -6.59 -8.82 -3.41
N LEU A 60 -5.26 -8.80 -3.46
CA LEU A 60 -4.49 -8.37 -4.63
C LEU A 60 -4.43 -9.45 -5.72
N LEU A 61 -4.58 -10.73 -5.36
CA LEU A 61 -4.38 -11.86 -6.28
C LEU A 61 -5.23 -11.79 -7.57
N PRO A 62 -6.49 -11.28 -7.56
CA PRO A 62 -7.27 -11.11 -8.78
C PRO A 62 -6.75 -10.04 -9.74
N ALA A 63 -5.87 -9.12 -9.30
CA ALA A 63 -5.25 -8.11 -10.18
C ALA A 63 -4.25 -8.72 -11.18
N GLY A 64 -3.91 -10.00 -11.00
CA GLY A 64 -3.01 -10.71 -11.89
C GLY A 64 -1.55 -10.60 -11.49
N GLU A 65 -0.71 -11.28 -12.28
CA GLU A 65 0.70 -11.50 -11.99
C GLU A 65 1.50 -10.19 -11.93
N GLU A 66 1.27 -9.29 -12.89
CA GLU A 66 2.01 -8.04 -13.04
C GLU A 66 1.82 -7.12 -11.83
N ALA A 67 0.56 -6.86 -11.45
CA ALA A 67 0.20 -6.06 -10.28
C ALA A 67 0.80 -6.63 -8.98
N VAL A 68 0.80 -7.96 -8.84
CA VAL A 68 1.38 -8.62 -7.65
C VAL A 68 2.90 -8.50 -7.66
N ALA A 69 3.55 -8.68 -8.81
CA ALA A 69 4.99 -8.51 -8.95
C ALA A 69 5.44 -7.07 -8.65
N GLU A 70 4.66 -6.05 -9.06
CA GLU A 70 4.92 -4.65 -8.72
C GLU A 70 4.87 -4.39 -7.21
N VAL A 71 3.85 -4.92 -6.53
CA VAL A 71 3.73 -4.80 -5.06
C VAL A 71 4.85 -5.58 -4.36
N LEU A 72 5.18 -6.79 -4.82
CA LEU A 72 6.33 -7.53 -4.28
C LEU A 72 7.63 -6.76 -4.48
N ALA A 73 7.85 -6.15 -5.64
CA ALA A 73 9.03 -5.34 -5.90
C ALA A 73 9.11 -4.15 -4.94
N HIS A 74 7.99 -3.44 -4.72
CA HIS A 74 7.91 -2.38 -3.72
C HIS A 74 8.39 -2.84 -2.34
N GLU A 75 7.87 -3.97 -1.86
CA GLU A 75 8.21 -4.49 -0.53
C GLU A 75 9.65 -5.05 -0.47
N VAL A 76 10.14 -5.68 -1.53
CA VAL A 76 11.53 -6.14 -1.63
C VAL A 76 12.49 -4.96 -1.52
N LEU A 77 12.20 -3.81 -2.15
CA LEU A 77 13.06 -2.63 -2.04
C LEU A 77 13.16 -2.09 -0.60
N HIS A 78 12.13 -2.28 0.24
CA HIS A 78 12.17 -1.89 1.65
C HIS A 78 13.14 -2.72 2.50
N THR A 79 13.59 -3.89 2.01
CA THR A 79 14.60 -4.72 2.69
C THR A 79 16.02 -4.14 2.59
N CYS A 80 16.25 -3.24 1.64
CA CYS A 80 17.55 -2.60 1.45
C CYS A 80 17.86 -1.59 2.55
N ARG A 81 19.12 -1.51 2.98
CA ARG A 81 19.55 -0.57 4.03
C ARG A 81 19.26 0.88 3.63
N GLY A 82 18.57 1.62 4.49
CA GLY A 82 18.19 3.02 4.24
C GLY A 82 16.99 3.19 3.32
N CYS A 83 16.29 2.11 2.96
CA CYS A 83 15.12 2.14 2.08
C CYS A 83 13.81 1.90 2.84
N ARG A 84 13.79 1.98 4.18
CA ARG A 84 12.57 1.85 4.98
C ARG A 84 11.57 3.00 4.76
N ASN A 85 12.06 4.12 4.27
CA ASN A 85 11.23 5.20 3.75
C ASN A 85 11.39 5.26 2.23
N HIS A 86 10.40 5.85 1.55
CA HIS A 86 10.47 6.12 0.11
C HIS A 86 11.41 7.31 -0.22
N GLY A 87 12.57 7.38 0.44
CA GLY A 87 13.60 8.39 0.20
C GLY A 87 14.36 8.17 -1.11
N GLU A 88 15.33 9.04 -1.40
CA GLU A 88 16.04 9.06 -2.70
C GLU A 88 16.66 7.72 -3.10
N ARG A 89 17.23 6.97 -2.14
CA ARG A 89 17.77 5.64 -2.42
C ARG A 89 16.70 4.67 -2.90
N TRP A 90 15.58 4.60 -2.19
CA TRP A 90 14.46 3.73 -2.56
C TRP A 90 13.88 4.14 -3.92
N LYS A 91 13.71 5.45 -4.16
CA LYS A 91 13.24 5.97 -5.46
C LYS A 91 14.19 5.61 -6.60
N GLY A 92 15.50 5.72 -6.38
CA GLY A 92 16.51 5.32 -7.35
C GLY A 92 16.43 3.83 -7.70
N TYR A 93 16.19 2.97 -6.72
CA TYR A 93 15.99 1.53 -6.96
C TYR A 93 14.67 1.24 -7.68
N ALA A 94 13.58 1.89 -7.29
CA ALA A 94 12.30 1.78 -7.97
C ALA A 94 12.42 2.22 -9.44
N ALA A 95 13.09 3.35 -9.71
CA ALA A 95 13.33 3.83 -11.07
C ALA A 95 14.12 2.84 -11.93
N ARG A 96 15.16 2.19 -11.37
CA ARG A 96 15.93 1.14 -12.07
C ARG A 96 15.06 -0.07 -12.41
N MET A 97 14.23 -0.51 -11.47
CA MET A 97 13.30 -1.62 -11.68
C MET A 97 12.27 -1.29 -12.75
N ASN A 98 11.67 -0.10 -12.67
CA ASN A 98 10.69 0.40 -13.66
C ASN A 98 11.31 0.47 -15.06
N ALA A 99 12.49 1.10 -15.19
CA ALA A 99 13.14 1.27 -16.49
C ALA A 99 13.58 -0.05 -17.14
N ARG A 100 14.02 -1.03 -16.34
CA ARG A 100 14.56 -2.29 -16.86
C ARG A 100 13.50 -3.35 -17.14
N TRP A 101 12.43 -3.38 -16.35
CA TRP A 101 11.47 -4.47 -16.36
C TRP A 101 10.03 -4.03 -16.63
N GLY A 102 9.80 -2.73 -16.88
CA GLY A 102 8.48 -2.20 -17.23
C GLY A 102 7.52 -2.06 -16.04
N TYR A 103 8.02 -2.16 -14.81
CA TYR A 103 7.21 -1.93 -13.62
C TYR A 103 6.79 -0.46 -13.46
N HIS A 104 5.72 -0.23 -12.69
CA HIS A 104 5.22 1.08 -12.27
C HIS A 104 5.32 1.26 -10.75
N ILE A 105 6.45 0.87 -10.16
CA ILE A 105 6.68 1.00 -8.72
C ILE A 105 6.63 2.49 -8.35
N SER A 106 5.69 2.83 -7.48
CA SER A 106 5.51 4.17 -6.94
C SER A 106 5.46 4.15 -5.41
N ARG A 107 5.53 5.32 -4.78
CA ARG A 107 5.53 5.45 -3.31
C ARG A 107 4.22 4.98 -2.66
N THR A 108 3.11 5.09 -3.40
CA THR A 108 1.76 4.80 -2.91
C THR A 108 1.00 4.04 -3.98
N GLY A 109 0.57 2.82 -3.67
CA GLY A 109 -0.37 2.08 -4.50
C GLY A 109 -1.81 2.23 -3.99
N THR A 110 -2.77 2.24 -4.91
CA THR A 110 -4.20 2.17 -4.61
C THR A 110 -4.77 0.87 -5.19
N TRP A 111 -5.91 0.42 -4.67
CA TRP A 111 -6.62 -0.73 -5.25
C TRP A 111 -7.04 -0.45 -6.69
N GLU A 112 -7.54 0.76 -6.94
CA GLU A 112 -7.97 1.21 -8.27
C GLU A 112 -6.83 1.17 -9.30
N ALA A 113 -5.62 1.60 -8.94
CA ALA A 113 -4.46 1.52 -9.81
C ALA A 113 -4.08 0.06 -10.17
N MET A 114 -4.50 -0.91 -9.36
CA MET A 114 -4.32 -2.34 -9.61
C MET A 114 -5.53 -2.94 -10.35
N GLY A 115 -6.48 -2.12 -10.82
CA GLY A 115 -7.71 -2.57 -11.47
C GLY A 115 -8.71 -3.21 -10.50
N LEU A 116 -8.57 -2.99 -9.20
CA LEU A 116 -9.42 -3.58 -8.16
C LEU A 116 -10.31 -2.53 -7.50
N PRO A 117 -11.53 -2.90 -7.06
CA PRO A 117 -12.39 -1.99 -6.32
C PRO A 117 -11.77 -1.62 -4.97
N GLU A 118 -12.12 -0.44 -4.44
CA GLU A 118 -11.71 0.01 -3.12
C GLU A 118 -12.13 -1.00 -2.05
N GLN A 119 -11.15 -1.52 -1.29
CA GLN A 119 -11.40 -2.56 -0.29
C GLN A 119 -11.78 -1.98 1.08
N LYS A 120 -11.58 -0.67 1.27
CA LYS A 120 -11.89 0.03 2.52
C LYS A 120 -12.76 1.27 2.24
N PRO A 121 -14.08 1.08 2.03
CA PRO A 121 -14.96 2.17 1.68
C PRO A 121 -15.02 3.26 2.76
N ALA A 122 -15.17 4.51 2.33
CA ALA A 122 -15.54 5.60 3.22
C ALA A 122 -16.97 5.35 3.75
N ARG A 123 -17.16 5.50 5.07
CA ARG A 123 -18.43 5.21 5.75
C ARG A 123 -19.11 6.45 6.30
N TYR A 124 -18.34 7.51 6.53
CA TYR A 124 -18.80 8.74 7.17
C TYR A 124 -18.29 9.92 6.38
N VAL A 125 -19.20 10.81 5.99
CA VAL A 125 -18.85 12.08 5.33
C VAL A 125 -19.15 13.18 6.33
N LEU A 126 -18.14 13.98 6.66
CA LEU A 126 -18.32 15.19 7.46
C LEU A 126 -18.38 16.38 6.51
N VAL A 127 -19.25 17.34 6.79
CA VAL A 127 -19.38 18.57 6.00
C VAL A 127 -19.16 19.78 6.91
N CYS A 128 -18.45 20.78 6.40
CA CYS A 128 -18.35 22.07 7.09
C CYS A 128 -19.66 22.83 6.93
N THR A 129 -20.25 23.25 8.05
CA THR A 129 -21.52 24.00 8.07
C THR A 129 -21.42 25.42 7.53
N ARG A 130 -20.20 25.93 7.29
CA ARG A 130 -19.95 27.27 6.75
C ARG A 130 -19.58 27.28 5.27
N CYS A 131 -18.61 26.46 4.86
CA CYS A 131 -18.10 26.47 3.47
C CYS A 131 -18.45 25.22 2.67
N GLY A 132 -19.16 24.25 3.24
CA GLY A 132 -19.57 23.03 2.55
C GLY A 132 -18.45 22.02 2.27
N ALA A 133 -17.21 22.28 2.69
CA ALA A 133 -16.09 21.34 2.47
C ALA A 133 -16.39 19.95 3.08
N GLU A 134 -16.15 18.91 2.30
CA GLU A 134 -16.38 17.52 2.71
C GLU A 134 -15.10 16.80 3.18
N PHE A 135 -15.24 15.97 4.20
CA PHE A 135 -14.16 15.19 4.79
C PHE A 135 -14.63 13.74 4.99
N VAL A 136 -14.15 12.85 4.12
CA VAL A 136 -14.52 11.44 4.15
C VAL A 136 -13.71 10.64 5.17
N ARG A 137 -14.36 9.71 5.87
CA ARG A 137 -13.75 8.86 6.89
C ARG A 137 -14.27 7.42 6.77
N ALA A 138 -13.36 6.47 6.81
CA ALA A 138 -13.70 5.04 6.85
C ALA A 138 -14.05 4.52 8.26
N ARG A 139 -13.70 5.26 9.32
CA ARG A 139 -13.88 4.84 10.73
C ARG A 139 -14.62 5.92 11.53
N ALA A 140 -15.38 5.48 12.53
CA ALA A 140 -15.98 6.34 13.55
C ALA A 140 -14.93 6.90 14.53
N SER A 141 -14.01 7.71 14.00
CA SER A 141 -12.99 8.43 14.78
C SER A 141 -13.60 9.55 15.63
N SER A 142 -12.82 10.17 16.52
CA SER A 142 -13.33 11.26 17.39
C SER A 142 -13.99 12.40 16.61
N VAL A 143 -13.45 12.77 15.44
CA VAL A 143 -14.08 13.80 14.58
C VAL A 143 -15.41 13.35 13.95
N VAL A 144 -15.66 12.04 13.83
CA VAL A 144 -16.95 11.49 13.39
C VAL A 144 -17.94 11.43 14.55
N LEU A 145 -17.49 11.03 15.74
CA LEU A 145 -18.34 10.88 16.93
C LEU A 145 -18.70 12.22 17.57
N HIS A 146 -17.80 13.20 17.50
CA HIS A 146 -17.92 14.52 18.11
C HIS A 146 -17.52 15.63 17.12
N PRO A 147 -18.19 15.72 15.94
CA PRO A 147 -17.82 16.67 14.89
C PRO A 147 -17.92 18.14 15.34
N GLU A 148 -18.75 18.43 16.34
CA GLU A 148 -18.93 19.75 16.95
C GLU A 148 -17.66 20.30 17.61
N ARG A 149 -16.71 19.43 18.00
CA ARG A 149 -15.45 19.82 18.64
C ARG A 149 -14.37 20.26 17.64
N TYR A 150 -14.61 20.06 16.35
CA TYR A 150 -13.62 20.30 15.31
C TYR A 150 -14.04 21.46 14.40
N ARG A 151 -13.06 22.08 13.75
CA ARG A 151 -13.26 23.21 12.85
C ARG A 151 -12.63 22.94 11.49
N CYS A 152 -13.32 23.37 10.45
CA CYS A 152 -12.75 23.48 9.11
C CYS A 152 -11.69 24.58 9.08
N ARG A 153 -10.82 24.55 8.07
CA ARG A 153 -9.83 25.60 7.83
C ARG A 153 -10.45 27.00 7.63
N CYS A 154 -11.73 27.07 7.23
CA CYS A 154 -12.50 28.33 7.15
C CYS A 154 -13.07 28.81 8.51
N GLY A 155 -12.81 28.09 9.60
CA GLY A 155 -13.35 28.36 10.94
C GLY A 155 -14.77 27.84 11.19
N GLY A 156 -15.44 27.27 10.20
CA GLY A 156 -16.77 26.67 10.37
C GLY A 156 -16.73 25.34 11.15
N GLN A 157 -17.81 25.03 11.86
CA GLN A 157 -17.97 23.75 12.56
C GLN A 157 -18.18 22.60 11.56
N LEU A 158 -17.83 21.37 11.96
CA LEU A 158 -18.11 20.17 11.19
C LEU A 158 -19.41 19.51 11.68
N ALA A 159 -20.12 18.86 10.76
CA ALA A 159 -21.28 18.02 11.05
C ALA A 159 -21.22 16.75 10.19
N LEU A 160 -21.87 15.67 10.61
CA LEU A 160 -22.06 14.50 9.73
C LEU A 160 -23.06 14.84 8.63
N LYS A 161 -22.67 14.57 7.38
CA LYS A 161 -23.58 14.64 6.24
C LYS A 161 -24.60 13.51 6.42
N GLN A 162 -25.87 13.87 6.59
CA GLN A 162 -26.94 12.88 6.56
C GLN A 162 -27.02 12.33 5.12
N GLY A 163 -27.04 11.01 4.97
CA GLY A 163 -27.28 10.41 3.66
C GLY A 163 -28.70 10.73 3.21
N ASP A 164 -28.89 10.99 1.92
CA ASP A 164 -30.22 10.97 1.32
C ASP A 164 -30.80 9.57 1.60
N LYS A 165 -31.89 9.53 2.36
CA LYS A 165 -32.61 8.28 2.65
C LYS A 165 -33.22 7.68 1.39
#